data_AF-A0A812N4P5-F1
#
_entry.id   AF-A0A812N4P5-F1
#
_cell.length_a   1.000
_cell.length_b   1.000
_cell.length_c   1.000
_cell.angle_alpha   90.00
_cell.angle_beta   90.00
_cell.angle_gamma   90.00
#
_symmetry.space_group_name_H-M   'P 1'
#
loop_
_entity.id
_entity.type
_entity.pdbx_description
1 polymer ?
#
loop_
_entity_poly.entity_id
_entity_poly.type
_entity_poly.pdbx_seq_one_letter_code
_entity_poly.pdbx_strand_id
1 'polypeptide(L)'
;MARSSWKALSVAAALVALYNFCNSVSFVPGPLRRTAAPVAAASAAGMMMAPAAFADEIGDAAKKLGDASYDFAKEVDWNNGIFLQAPGKFQPLKALKAIDKMIDMGAAADPKLLKAAAEAHHKAIGSISGPNGVTSRADWDAVNAALGRVVASVPKAKVMDVYNAVKDITDPKVPAYMKSLVNGADAEKAYKGFLEFKDVVEKNQVTAVGAKATVPTGDKIGTAAKALSDASYPFLKEVDWLSDVYLKPLPDTTAPKVMKAIDKMIVMGSQMDGNLLKAAAEAHHKAIGSVDAKGVTSAADYEAVNAAIGRIVASVPKATVMDVYNSMAGIVDGSIPNNMFSKVNPLDAAAAAKGFYTFKDVVAASQR
;
A
#
# COMPACT_ATOMS: atom_id res chain seq x y z
N MET A 1 41.53 1.20 6.33
CA MET A 1 41.33 0.15 5.31
C MET A 1 39.88 0.16 4.89
N ALA A 2 39.58 0.25 3.59
CA ALA A 2 38.21 0.36 3.08
C ALA A 2 37.67 -1.00 2.59
N ARG A 3 36.45 -1.37 2.98
CA ARG A 3 35.68 -2.45 2.33
C ARG A 3 34.17 -2.14 2.31
N SER A 4 33.74 -1.65 1.14
CA SER A 4 32.41 -1.81 0.52
C SER A 4 31.19 -2.10 1.41
N SER A 5 30.41 -1.06 1.67
CA SER A 5 28.94 -1.18 1.73
C SER A 5 28.39 -1.53 0.35
N TRP A 6 27.31 -2.34 0.26
CA TRP A 6 26.36 -2.44 -0.88
C TRP A 6 25.28 -3.50 -0.64
N LYS A 7 24.23 -3.48 -1.49
CA LYS A 7 23.03 -4.37 -1.58
C LYS A 7 21.89 -3.91 -0.64
N ALA A 8 20.81 -3.22 -1.05
CA ALA A 8 19.83 -3.36 -2.17
C ALA A 8 19.03 -4.68 -2.12
N LEU A 9 17.80 -4.84 -2.64
CA LEU A 9 16.58 -4.00 -2.62
C LEU A 9 15.33 -4.94 -2.65
N SER A 10 14.14 -4.54 -3.14
CA SER A 10 12.87 -5.10 -2.65
C SER A 10 11.56 -4.74 -3.39
N VAL A 11 10.44 -5.27 -2.86
CA VAL A 11 9.31 -5.86 -3.61
C VAL A 11 8.37 -5.01 -4.46
N ALA A 12 8.24 -3.70 -4.28
CA ALA A 12 7.50 -2.91 -5.30
C ALA A 12 8.17 -3.07 -6.70
N ALA A 13 9.44 -3.47 -6.73
CA ALA A 13 10.14 -3.93 -7.90
C ALA A 13 9.52 -5.14 -8.62
N ALA A 14 8.80 -6.07 -7.97
CA ALA A 14 8.36 -7.32 -8.63
C ALA A 14 7.52 -7.09 -9.90
N LEU A 15 6.73 -6.01 -9.96
CA LEU A 15 5.96 -5.61 -11.13
C LEU A 15 6.71 -4.60 -12.03
N VAL A 16 7.51 -3.71 -11.45
CA VAL A 16 8.24 -2.64 -12.19
C VAL A 16 9.51 -3.16 -12.85
N ALA A 17 10.04 -4.29 -12.39
CA ALA A 17 11.34 -4.80 -12.77
C ALA A 17 11.39 -5.47 -14.14
N LEU A 18 10.49 -6.42 -14.41
CA LEU A 18 10.64 -7.30 -15.57
C LEU A 18 10.10 -6.71 -16.88
N TYR A 19 9.21 -5.71 -16.84
CA TYR A 19 8.70 -5.06 -18.06
C TYR A 19 9.79 -4.30 -18.84
N ASN A 20 10.79 -3.73 -18.17
CA ASN A 20 11.84 -2.95 -18.83
C ASN A 20 12.80 -3.80 -19.71
N PHE A 21 12.82 -5.12 -19.58
CA PHE A 21 13.72 -5.99 -20.36
C PHE A 21 13.10 -6.51 -21.67
N CYS A 22 11.77 -6.51 -21.81
CA CYS A 22 11.09 -7.09 -22.99
C CYS A 22 10.93 -6.12 -24.18
N ASN A 23 11.12 -4.81 -23.98
CA ASN A 23 10.95 -3.81 -25.05
C ASN A 23 12.08 -3.79 -26.11
N SER A 24 13.04 -4.72 -26.06
CA SER A 24 14.10 -4.88 -27.07
C SER A 24 13.89 -6.06 -28.03
N VAL A 25 12.75 -6.75 -27.97
CA VAL A 25 12.41 -7.84 -28.91
C VAL A 25 11.05 -7.64 -29.58
N SER A 26 11.06 -6.95 -30.71
CA SER A 26 9.94 -6.90 -31.64
C SER A 26 9.67 -8.30 -32.21
N PHE A 27 8.72 -9.03 -31.65
CA PHE A 27 8.26 -10.30 -32.21
C PHE A 27 6.76 -10.28 -32.49
N VAL A 28 6.40 -10.41 -33.77
CA VAL A 28 5.01 -10.43 -34.26
C VAL A 28 4.60 -11.87 -34.52
N PRO A 29 3.59 -12.42 -33.81
CA PRO A 29 3.04 -13.73 -34.15
C PRO A 29 2.04 -13.63 -35.33
N GLY A 30 2.25 -14.46 -36.35
CA GLY A 30 1.28 -14.67 -37.43
C GLY A 30 0.05 -15.50 -37.00
N PRO A 31 -1.02 -15.56 -37.80
CA PRO A 31 -2.31 -16.09 -37.37
C PRO A 31 -2.37 -17.63 -37.43
N LEU A 32 -2.93 -18.24 -36.38
CA LEU A 32 -3.38 -19.63 -36.40
C LEU A 32 -4.90 -19.73 -36.18
N ARG A 33 -5.52 -20.70 -36.87
CA ARG A 33 -6.98 -20.86 -37.02
C ARG A 33 -7.44 -22.21 -36.49
N ARG A 34 -8.66 -22.23 -35.92
CA ARG A 34 -9.57 -23.39 -35.71
C ARG A 34 -9.09 -24.40 -34.63
N THR A 35 -9.94 -25.13 -33.91
CA THR A 35 -11.41 -25.38 -34.04
C THR A 35 -12.03 -25.62 -32.63
N ALA A 36 -13.37 -25.64 -32.51
CA ALA A 36 -14.09 -25.85 -31.24
C ALA A 36 -15.14 -26.98 -31.31
N ALA A 37 -15.72 -27.35 -30.15
CA ALA A 37 -16.88 -28.23 -29.85
C ALA A 37 -16.53 -29.48 -28.97
N PRO A 38 -17.48 -30.15 -28.27
CA PRO A 38 -17.81 -29.75 -26.89
C PRO A 38 -17.95 -30.87 -25.81
N VAL A 39 -17.86 -30.44 -24.55
CA VAL A 39 -18.46 -30.92 -23.27
C VAL A 39 -18.94 -32.39 -23.12
N ALA A 40 -18.50 -33.03 -22.03
CA ALA A 40 -19.29 -34.00 -21.25
C ALA A 40 -19.04 -33.78 -19.73
N ALA A 41 -20.04 -34.06 -18.88
CA ALA A 41 -19.99 -33.76 -17.44
C ALA A 41 -20.37 -34.98 -16.58
N ALA A 42 -19.78 -35.08 -15.37
CA ALA A 42 -20.25 -35.98 -14.31
C ALA A 42 -19.86 -35.50 -12.90
N SER A 43 -20.83 -35.59 -11.98
CA SER A 43 -20.77 -35.60 -10.50
C SER A 43 -19.64 -36.47 -9.90
N ALA A 44 -19.14 -36.31 -8.67
CA ALA A 44 -19.24 -35.31 -7.58
C ALA A 44 -18.08 -35.66 -6.57
N ALA A 45 -17.96 -35.27 -5.29
CA ALA A 45 -18.81 -34.58 -4.30
C ALA A 45 -17.93 -34.01 -3.15
N GLY A 46 -18.54 -33.40 -2.12
CA GLY A 46 -18.01 -33.43 -0.75
C GLY A 46 -16.88 -32.46 -0.37
N MET A 47 -17.13 -31.15 -0.41
CA MET A 47 -16.41 -30.17 0.42
C MET A 47 -17.38 -29.11 0.94
N MET A 48 -17.23 -28.71 2.20
CA MET A 48 -18.02 -27.63 2.78
C MET A 48 -17.66 -26.32 2.07
N MET A 49 -18.56 -25.86 1.20
CA MET A 49 -18.40 -24.62 0.46
C MET A 49 -18.37 -23.44 1.43
N ALA A 50 -17.21 -22.81 1.56
CA ALA A 50 -17.17 -21.40 1.92
C ALA A 50 -18.05 -20.62 0.89
N PRO A 51 -18.79 -19.57 1.30
CA PRO A 51 -19.74 -18.92 0.40
C PRO A 51 -19.11 -18.51 -0.93
N ALA A 52 -19.77 -18.85 -2.04
CA ALA A 52 -19.30 -18.60 -3.40
C ALA A 52 -19.44 -17.12 -3.80
N ALA A 53 -18.80 -16.22 -3.04
CA ALA A 53 -18.93 -14.77 -3.18
C ALA A 53 -18.21 -14.20 -4.41
N PHE A 54 -17.20 -14.90 -4.96
CA PHE A 54 -16.41 -14.44 -6.11
C PHE A 54 -15.92 -15.58 -7.02
N ALA A 55 -16.86 -16.33 -7.61
CA ALA A 55 -16.57 -17.13 -8.80
C ALA A 55 -16.57 -16.21 -10.02
N ASP A 56 -15.42 -15.58 -10.31
CA ASP A 56 -15.22 -14.66 -11.43
C ASP A 56 -13.91 -14.93 -12.19
N GLU A 57 -13.78 -14.34 -13.38
CA GLU A 57 -12.63 -14.58 -14.27
C GLU A 57 -11.29 -14.20 -13.63
N ILE A 58 -11.27 -13.15 -12.81
CA ILE A 58 -10.06 -12.70 -12.09
C ILE A 58 -9.66 -13.72 -11.03
N GLY A 59 -10.62 -14.32 -10.30
CA GLY A 59 -10.36 -15.37 -9.32
C GLY A 59 -9.79 -16.64 -9.94
N ASP A 60 -10.28 -17.05 -11.11
CA ASP A 60 -9.73 -18.21 -11.82
C ASP A 60 -8.38 -17.92 -12.50
N ALA A 61 -8.17 -16.70 -12.98
CA ALA A 61 -6.87 -16.26 -13.47
C ALA A 61 -5.82 -16.16 -12.33
N ALA A 62 -6.23 -15.76 -11.13
CA ALA A 62 -5.34 -15.67 -9.97
C ALA A 62 -4.83 -17.05 -9.51
N LYS A 63 -5.62 -18.13 -9.63
CA LYS A 63 -5.14 -19.50 -9.39
C LYS A 63 -4.03 -19.91 -10.36
N LYS A 64 -4.21 -19.60 -11.65
CA LYS A 64 -3.19 -19.85 -12.69
C LYS A 64 -1.92 -19.03 -12.45
N LEU A 65 -2.06 -17.78 -12.02
CA LEU A 65 -0.94 -16.97 -11.55
C LEU A 65 -0.25 -17.63 -10.36
N GLY A 66 -0.99 -18.17 -9.40
CA GLY A 66 -0.48 -18.95 -8.28
C GLY A 66 0.37 -20.15 -8.71
N ASP A 67 -0.11 -20.94 -9.66
CA ASP A 67 0.62 -22.10 -10.22
C ASP A 67 1.91 -21.69 -10.95
N ALA A 68 1.93 -20.49 -11.53
CA ALA A 68 3.10 -19.90 -12.17
C ALA A 68 4.09 -19.25 -11.18
N SER A 69 3.62 -18.71 -10.06
CA SER A 69 4.40 -17.75 -9.24
C SER A 69 4.69 -18.17 -7.80
N TYR A 70 3.97 -19.15 -7.23
CA TYR A 70 4.15 -19.49 -5.81
C TYR A 70 5.50 -20.16 -5.50
N ASP A 71 6.15 -20.79 -6.50
CA ASP A 71 7.51 -21.30 -6.35
C ASP A 71 8.51 -20.16 -6.11
N PHE A 72 8.55 -19.17 -7.02
CA PHE A 72 9.27 -17.91 -6.84
C PHE A 72 8.90 -17.19 -5.53
N ALA A 73 7.63 -17.16 -5.14
CA ALA A 73 7.19 -16.50 -3.90
C ALA A 73 7.76 -17.15 -2.62
N LYS A 74 8.03 -18.47 -2.62
CA LYS A 74 8.72 -19.14 -1.51
C LYS A 74 10.22 -18.81 -1.44
N GLU A 75 10.85 -18.48 -2.57
CA GLU A 75 12.29 -18.21 -2.66
C GLU A 75 12.67 -16.80 -2.20
N VAL A 76 11.77 -15.82 -2.39
CA VAL A 76 11.95 -14.45 -1.90
C VAL A 76 12.05 -14.48 -0.37
N ASP A 77 13.17 -14.00 0.18
CA ASP A 77 13.27 -13.67 1.61
C ASP A 77 12.48 -12.39 1.90
N TRP A 78 11.22 -12.53 2.33
CA TRP A 78 10.32 -11.43 2.69
C TRP A 78 10.69 -10.76 4.02
N ASN A 79 11.63 -11.33 4.79
CA ASN A 79 12.11 -10.76 6.05
C ASN A 79 13.30 -9.79 5.85
N ASN A 80 13.85 -9.70 4.63
CA ASN A 80 14.99 -8.86 4.32
C ASN A 80 14.69 -7.36 4.56
N GLY A 81 15.31 -6.75 5.57
CA GLY A 81 15.04 -5.35 5.97
C GLY A 81 15.23 -4.29 4.87
N ILE A 82 15.75 -4.67 3.70
CA ILE A 82 15.88 -3.82 2.54
C ILE A 82 14.52 -3.48 1.86
N PHE A 83 13.39 -4.12 2.24
CA PHE A 83 12.03 -3.66 1.87
C PHE A 83 11.70 -2.26 2.40
N LEU A 84 12.44 -1.77 3.40
CA LEU A 84 12.30 -0.43 3.95
C LEU A 84 13.01 0.66 3.12
N GLN A 85 13.92 0.30 2.20
CA GLN A 85 14.78 1.27 1.52
C GLN A 85 14.19 1.77 0.18
N ALA A 86 14.52 3.02 -0.17
CA ALA A 86 14.15 3.61 -1.46
C ALA A 86 14.79 2.83 -2.63
N PRO A 87 14.11 2.68 -3.79
CA PRO A 87 14.50 1.78 -4.88
C PRO A 87 15.71 2.20 -5.73
N GLY A 88 16.80 2.64 -5.09
CA GLY A 88 17.96 3.27 -5.70
C GLY A 88 18.43 4.43 -4.83
N LYS A 89 18.81 5.55 -5.44
CA LYS A 89 19.07 6.79 -4.69
C LYS A 89 17.75 7.36 -4.16
N PHE A 90 17.69 7.65 -2.87
CA PHE A 90 16.57 8.36 -2.25
C PHE A 90 16.39 9.75 -2.87
N GLN A 91 15.17 10.04 -3.34
CA GLN A 91 14.80 11.26 -4.07
C GLN A 91 13.42 11.72 -3.58
N PRO A 92 13.30 12.25 -2.35
CA PRO A 92 12.02 12.40 -1.62
C PRO A 92 10.93 13.14 -2.42
N LEU A 93 11.23 14.28 -3.04
CA LEU A 93 10.24 15.02 -3.85
C LEU A 93 9.82 14.30 -5.14
N LYS A 94 10.64 13.40 -5.70
CA LYS A 94 10.21 12.52 -6.81
C LYS A 94 9.37 11.35 -6.28
N ALA A 95 9.79 10.75 -5.16
CA ALA A 95 9.05 9.68 -4.52
C ALA A 95 7.65 10.16 -4.10
N LEU A 96 7.52 11.39 -3.60
CA LEU A 96 6.24 12.02 -3.27
C LEU A 96 5.30 12.10 -4.48
N LYS A 97 5.82 12.37 -5.69
CA LYS A 97 5.01 12.32 -6.93
C LYS A 97 4.56 10.90 -7.30
N ALA A 98 5.36 9.87 -7.00
CA ALA A 98 4.94 8.49 -7.20
C ALA A 98 3.86 8.07 -6.17
N ILE A 99 4.01 8.49 -4.90
CA ILE A 99 3.00 8.31 -3.85
C ILE A 99 1.70 9.05 -4.22
N ASP A 100 1.78 10.27 -4.76
CA ASP A 100 0.61 11.03 -5.23
C ASP A 100 -0.22 10.26 -6.26
N LYS A 101 0.44 9.61 -7.22
CA LYS A 101 -0.24 8.74 -8.19
C LYS A 101 -0.85 7.49 -7.56
N MET A 102 -0.23 6.92 -6.52
CA MET A 102 -0.82 5.81 -5.76
C MET A 102 -2.06 6.25 -4.98
N ILE A 103 -2.03 7.46 -4.38
CA ILE A 103 -3.17 8.05 -3.66
C ILE A 103 -4.32 8.36 -4.63
N ASP A 104 -4.04 8.98 -5.77
CA ASP A 104 -5.03 9.28 -6.82
C ASP A 104 -5.61 8.02 -7.49
N MET A 105 -4.85 6.92 -7.56
CA MET A 105 -5.36 5.59 -7.92
C MET A 105 -6.22 5.00 -6.79
N GLY A 106 -5.77 5.07 -5.54
CA GLY A 106 -6.51 4.56 -4.37
C GLY A 106 -7.87 5.25 -4.18
N ALA A 107 -7.92 6.58 -4.32
CA ALA A 107 -9.17 7.34 -4.27
C ALA A 107 -10.13 7.00 -5.42
N ALA A 108 -9.61 6.52 -6.56
CA ALA A 108 -10.43 6.13 -7.71
C ALA A 108 -11.03 4.71 -7.59
N ALA A 109 -10.42 3.84 -6.80
CA ALA A 109 -10.81 2.42 -6.68
C ALA A 109 -12.13 2.23 -5.92
N ASP A 110 -12.78 1.07 -6.10
CA ASP A 110 -13.97 0.70 -5.35
C ASP A 110 -13.60 0.46 -3.86
N PRO A 111 -14.20 1.21 -2.90
CA PRO A 111 -13.88 1.05 -1.49
C PRO A 111 -14.18 -0.34 -0.91
N LYS A 112 -15.14 -1.09 -1.47
CA LYS A 112 -15.44 -2.46 -1.05
C LYS A 112 -14.34 -3.43 -1.51
N LEU A 113 -13.76 -3.20 -2.68
CA LEU A 113 -12.66 -4.01 -3.19
C LEU A 113 -11.35 -3.69 -2.47
N LEU A 114 -11.09 -2.42 -2.12
CA LEU A 114 -9.99 -2.06 -1.22
C LEU A 114 -10.13 -2.73 0.14
N LYS A 115 -11.34 -2.72 0.73
CA LYS A 115 -11.63 -3.45 1.97
C LYS A 115 -11.36 -4.95 1.84
N ALA A 116 -11.89 -5.60 0.80
CA ALA A 116 -11.68 -7.03 0.58
C ALA A 116 -10.20 -7.39 0.37
N ALA A 117 -9.42 -6.51 -0.28
CA ALA A 117 -7.98 -6.67 -0.41
C ALA A 117 -7.27 -6.54 0.94
N ALA A 118 -7.65 -5.58 1.80
CA ALA A 118 -7.10 -5.46 3.15
C ALA A 118 -7.42 -6.71 4.01
N GLU A 119 -8.65 -7.22 3.96
CA GLU A 119 -9.05 -8.47 4.64
C GLU A 119 -8.27 -9.69 4.13
N ALA A 120 -7.99 -9.77 2.83
CA ALA A 120 -7.16 -10.83 2.26
C ALA A 120 -5.70 -10.76 2.75
N HIS A 121 -5.11 -9.55 2.88
CA HIS A 121 -3.76 -9.39 3.43
C HIS A 121 -3.70 -9.75 4.92
N HIS A 122 -4.68 -9.31 5.72
CA HIS A 122 -4.79 -9.72 7.13
C HIS A 122 -4.83 -11.25 7.28
N LYS A 123 -5.67 -11.92 6.47
CA LYS A 123 -5.73 -13.39 6.46
C LYS A 123 -4.40 -14.02 6.06
N ALA A 124 -3.73 -13.47 5.05
CA ALA A 124 -2.43 -13.96 4.57
C ALA A 124 -1.31 -13.83 5.61
N ILE A 125 -1.31 -12.75 6.41
CA ILE A 125 -0.38 -12.57 7.53
C ILE A 125 -0.55 -13.69 8.57
N GLY A 126 -1.79 -14.13 8.80
CA GLY A 126 -2.11 -15.24 9.71
C GLY A 126 -1.57 -16.62 9.30
N SER A 127 -1.10 -16.80 8.05
CA SER A 127 -0.54 -18.06 7.54
C SER A 127 0.94 -17.97 7.12
N ILE A 128 1.64 -16.88 7.47
CA ILE A 128 3.07 -16.73 7.26
C ILE A 128 3.85 -17.86 7.96
N SER A 129 4.75 -18.51 7.21
CA SER A 129 5.56 -19.62 7.71
C SER A 129 6.93 -19.73 7.02
N GLY A 130 7.80 -20.59 7.55
CA GLY A 130 9.15 -20.81 7.04
C GLY A 130 10.13 -19.67 7.32
N PRO A 131 11.43 -19.85 6.99
CA PRO A 131 12.46 -18.84 7.25
C PRO A 131 12.27 -17.57 6.40
N ASN A 132 11.71 -17.73 5.20
CA ASN A 132 11.53 -16.64 4.23
C ASN A 132 10.28 -15.78 4.49
N GLY A 133 9.41 -16.16 5.42
CA GLY A 133 8.22 -15.36 5.77
C GLY A 133 7.09 -15.38 4.72
N VAL A 134 6.99 -16.45 3.93
CA VAL A 134 5.96 -16.60 2.88
C VAL A 134 4.60 -17.03 3.47
N THR A 135 3.51 -16.49 2.94
CA THR A 135 2.12 -16.88 3.25
C THR A 135 1.73 -18.22 2.62
N SER A 136 0.57 -18.78 2.96
CA SER A 136 0.08 -20.03 2.34
C SER A 136 -0.25 -19.86 0.85
N ARG A 137 -0.21 -20.95 0.08
CA ARG A 137 -0.59 -20.96 -1.35
C ARG A 137 -2.02 -20.45 -1.58
N ALA A 138 -2.96 -20.84 -0.71
CA ALA A 138 -4.35 -20.41 -0.83
C ALA A 138 -4.52 -18.90 -0.57
N ASP A 139 -3.72 -18.34 0.34
CA ASP A 139 -3.75 -16.92 0.68
C ASP A 139 -3.01 -16.07 -0.37
N TRP A 140 -1.93 -16.58 -0.96
CA TRP A 140 -1.27 -15.99 -2.11
C TRP A 140 -2.24 -15.79 -3.28
N ASP A 141 -3.01 -16.83 -3.64
CA ASP A 141 -4.00 -16.76 -4.72
C ASP A 141 -5.14 -15.80 -4.36
N ALA A 142 -5.60 -15.79 -3.11
CA ALA A 142 -6.65 -14.89 -2.63
C ALA A 142 -6.24 -13.41 -2.67
N VAL A 143 -5.02 -13.08 -2.23
CA VAL A 143 -4.45 -11.74 -2.30
C VAL A 143 -4.32 -11.26 -3.75
N ASN A 144 -3.78 -12.11 -4.63
CA ASN A 144 -3.66 -11.80 -6.06
C ASN A 144 -5.04 -11.55 -6.71
N ALA A 145 -6.05 -12.37 -6.40
CA ALA A 145 -7.41 -12.17 -6.89
C ALA A 145 -8.02 -10.85 -6.40
N ALA A 146 -7.86 -10.52 -5.11
CA ALA A 146 -8.39 -9.28 -4.55
C ALA A 146 -7.72 -8.04 -5.14
N LEU A 147 -6.38 -8.04 -5.30
CA LEU A 147 -5.64 -6.97 -5.95
C LEU A 147 -6.00 -6.83 -7.44
N GLY A 148 -6.20 -7.94 -8.16
CA GLY A 148 -6.69 -7.92 -9.54
C GLY A 148 -8.04 -7.20 -9.68
N ARG A 149 -8.97 -7.44 -8.75
CA ARG A 149 -10.27 -6.73 -8.72
C ARG A 149 -10.10 -5.23 -8.39
N VAL A 150 -9.21 -4.87 -7.47
CA VAL A 150 -8.89 -3.45 -7.20
C VAL A 150 -8.34 -2.76 -8.45
N VAL A 151 -7.42 -3.39 -9.18
CA VAL A 151 -6.87 -2.84 -10.44
C VAL A 151 -7.93 -2.73 -11.53
N ALA A 152 -8.83 -3.71 -11.64
CA ALA A 152 -9.97 -3.65 -12.56
C ALA A 152 -10.95 -2.50 -12.20
N SER A 153 -11.04 -2.11 -10.92
CA SER A 153 -11.94 -1.04 -10.46
C SER A 153 -11.47 0.40 -10.77
N VAL A 154 -10.29 0.58 -11.40
CA VAL A 154 -9.77 1.89 -11.80
C VAL A 154 -9.45 1.95 -13.30
N PRO A 155 -9.54 3.12 -13.96
CA PRO A 155 -9.11 3.25 -15.35
C PRO A 155 -7.62 2.98 -15.56
N LYS A 156 -7.29 2.27 -16.66
CA LYS A 156 -5.93 1.90 -17.07
C LYS A 156 -4.91 3.03 -16.95
N ALA A 157 -5.31 4.26 -17.29
CA ALA A 157 -4.46 5.44 -17.22
C ALA A 157 -3.87 5.68 -15.80
N LYS A 158 -4.66 5.51 -14.73
CA LYS A 158 -4.18 5.67 -13.35
C LYS A 158 -3.16 4.60 -12.95
N VAL A 159 -3.36 3.37 -13.42
CA VAL A 159 -2.40 2.26 -13.22
C VAL A 159 -1.08 2.56 -13.93
N MET A 160 -1.14 3.08 -15.17
CA MET A 160 0.05 3.46 -15.93
C MET A 160 0.77 4.68 -15.35
N ASP A 161 0.05 5.65 -14.79
CA ASP A 161 0.63 6.78 -14.07
C ASP A 161 1.47 6.33 -12.87
N VAL A 162 0.95 5.38 -12.07
CA VAL A 162 1.72 4.75 -10.97
C VAL A 162 2.95 4.04 -11.50
N TYR A 163 2.80 3.17 -12.51
CA TYR A 163 3.91 2.43 -13.11
C TYR A 163 5.03 3.37 -13.60
N ASN A 164 4.67 4.42 -14.35
CA ASN A 164 5.63 5.38 -14.90
C ASN A 164 6.33 6.19 -13.80
N ALA A 165 5.60 6.63 -12.77
CA ALA A 165 6.18 7.39 -11.67
C ALA A 165 7.11 6.55 -10.78
N VAL A 166 6.78 5.28 -10.51
CA VAL A 166 7.67 4.36 -9.76
C VAL A 166 8.89 3.99 -10.59
N LYS A 167 8.76 3.85 -11.92
CA LYS A 167 9.88 3.61 -12.82
C LYS A 167 10.92 4.75 -12.79
N ASP A 168 10.51 6.02 -12.73
CA ASP A 168 11.46 7.16 -12.70
C ASP A 168 12.31 7.25 -11.41
N ILE A 169 11.85 6.62 -10.31
CA ILE A 169 12.59 6.56 -9.04
C ILE A 169 13.35 5.23 -8.82
N THR A 170 13.18 4.25 -9.72
CA THR A 170 13.78 2.92 -9.59
C THR A 170 15.09 2.81 -10.38
N ASP A 171 16.19 2.46 -9.71
CA ASP A 171 17.47 2.20 -10.36
C ASP A 171 17.37 0.99 -11.32
N PRO A 172 17.78 1.10 -12.60
CA PRO A 172 17.68 0.01 -13.58
C PRO A 172 18.36 -1.31 -13.20
N LYS A 173 19.21 -1.35 -12.15
CA LYS A 173 19.86 -2.56 -11.64
C LYS A 173 19.06 -3.29 -10.57
N VAL A 174 18.09 -2.64 -9.92
CA VAL A 174 17.18 -3.27 -8.95
C VAL A 174 16.54 -4.56 -9.52
N PRO A 175 16.04 -4.60 -10.77
CA PRO A 175 15.46 -5.80 -11.39
C PRO A 175 16.41 -7.00 -11.41
N ALA A 176 17.62 -6.80 -11.94
CA ALA A 176 18.63 -7.84 -12.06
C ALA A 176 19.10 -8.32 -10.69
N TYR A 177 19.25 -7.39 -9.74
CA TYR A 177 19.61 -7.71 -8.37
C TYR A 177 18.51 -8.53 -7.67
N MET A 178 17.22 -8.21 -7.84
CA MET A 178 16.10 -9.04 -7.32
C MET A 178 16.13 -10.45 -7.85
N LYS A 179 16.27 -10.61 -9.17
CA LYS A 179 16.34 -11.93 -9.79
C LYS A 179 17.58 -12.73 -9.34
N SER A 180 18.65 -12.07 -8.92
CA SER A 180 19.87 -12.74 -8.44
C SER A 180 19.76 -13.37 -7.04
N LEU A 181 18.66 -13.12 -6.31
CA LEU A 181 18.42 -13.69 -4.97
C LEU A 181 17.48 -14.92 -4.98
N VAL A 182 17.01 -15.33 -6.16
CA VAL A 182 15.99 -16.39 -6.35
C VAL A 182 16.39 -17.29 -7.54
N ASN A 183 15.59 -18.31 -7.84
CA ASN A 183 15.73 -19.03 -9.09
C ASN A 183 15.27 -18.16 -10.28
N GLY A 184 16.19 -17.91 -11.21
CA GLY A 184 15.92 -17.10 -12.39
C GLY A 184 14.82 -17.68 -13.30
N ALA A 185 14.67 -19.01 -13.34
CA ALA A 185 13.64 -19.66 -14.17
C ALA A 185 12.24 -19.54 -13.54
N ASP A 186 12.12 -19.70 -12.21
CA ASP A 186 10.85 -19.51 -11.51
C ASP A 186 10.41 -18.05 -11.50
N ALA A 187 11.35 -17.10 -11.44
CA ALA A 187 11.04 -15.67 -11.65
C ALA A 187 10.51 -15.36 -13.06
N GLU A 188 11.06 -16.00 -14.11
CA GLU A 188 10.56 -15.86 -15.49
C GLU A 188 9.17 -16.51 -15.67
N LYS A 189 8.97 -17.70 -15.09
CA LYS A 189 7.68 -18.41 -15.04
C LYS A 189 6.62 -17.56 -14.35
N ALA A 190 6.93 -16.98 -13.19
CA ALA A 190 6.06 -16.10 -12.44
C ALA A 190 5.65 -14.86 -13.25
N TYR A 191 6.60 -14.24 -13.95
CA TYR A 191 6.31 -13.06 -14.78
C TYR A 191 5.49 -13.40 -16.03
N LYS A 192 5.72 -14.55 -16.67
CA LYS A 192 4.83 -15.03 -17.73
C LYS A 192 3.39 -15.21 -17.21
N GLY A 193 3.22 -15.82 -16.04
CA GLY A 193 1.92 -15.93 -15.38
C GLY A 193 1.28 -14.56 -15.07
N PHE A 194 2.08 -13.57 -14.66
CA PHE A 194 1.61 -12.19 -14.47
C PHE A 194 1.15 -11.55 -15.79
N LEU A 195 1.88 -11.76 -16.89
CA LEU A 195 1.49 -11.26 -18.21
C LEU A 195 0.16 -11.88 -18.70
N GLU A 196 -0.12 -13.15 -18.38
CA GLU A 196 -1.41 -13.77 -18.69
C GLU A 196 -2.53 -13.25 -17.75
N PHE A 197 -2.23 -13.07 -16.46
CA PHE A 197 -3.18 -12.56 -15.46
C PHE A 197 -3.64 -11.13 -15.76
N LYS A 198 -2.71 -10.22 -16.10
CA LYS A 198 -3.02 -8.81 -16.35
C LYS A 198 -3.91 -8.59 -17.58
N ASP A 199 -3.94 -9.51 -18.54
CA ASP A 199 -4.89 -9.44 -19.67
C ASP A 199 -6.33 -9.73 -19.24
N VAL A 200 -6.53 -10.64 -18.27
CA VAL A 200 -7.86 -10.91 -17.68
C VAL A 200 -8.32 -9.73 -16.81
N VAL A 201 -7.39 -9.11 -16.07
CA VAL A 201 -7.67 -7.88 -15.30
C VAL A 201 -8.04 -6.72 -16.24
N GLU A 202 -7.28 -6.50 -17.33
CA GLU A 202 -7.57 -5.45 -18.31
C GLU A 202 -8.92 -5.66 -19.02
N LYS A 203 -9.26 -6.89 -19.40
CA LYS A 203 -10.58 -7.23 -19.97
C LYS A 203 -11.75 -6.82 -19.06
N ASN A 204 -11.56 -6.87 -17.74
CA ASN A 204 -12.57 -6.56 -16.74
C ASN A 204 -12.43 -5.13 -16.18
N GLN A 205 -11.56 -4.29 -16.75
CA GLN A 205 -11.23 -2.97 -16.21
C GLN A 205 -12.24 -1.88 -16.58
N VAL A 206 -12.59 -1.02 -15.63
CA VAL A 206 -13.48 0.13 -15.87
C VAL A 206 -12.83 1.19 -16.76
N THR A 207 -13.62 1.89 -17.56
CA THR A 207 -13.14 2.94 -18.47
C THR A 207 -13.18 4.35 -17.87
N ALA A 208 -13.98 4.57 -16.82
CA ALA A 208 -14.19 5.88 -16.19
C ALA A 208 -13.93 5.83 -14.68
N VAL A 209 -13.56 6.98 -14.09
CA VAL A 209 -13.36 7.14 -12.65
C VAL A 209 -14.71 7.26 -11.96
N GLY A 210 -14.89 6.60 -10.80
CA GLY A 210 -16.09 6.77 -9.97
C GLY A 210 -16.20 8.18 -9.38
N ALA A 211 -17.40 8.55 -8.91
CA ALA A 211 -17.66 9.85 -8.28
C ALA A 211 -16.71 10.13 -7.10
N LYS A 212 -16.40 11.41 -6.86
CA LYS A 212 -15.60 11.87 -5.71
C LYS A 212 -16.29 11.54 -4.38
N ALA A 213 -15.52 11.53 -3.29
CA ALA A 213 -16.09 11.31 -1.96
C ALA A 213 -17.02 12.47 -1.54
N THR A 214 -18.06 12.13 -0.77
CA THR A 214 -18.89 13.12 -0.07
C THR A 214 -18.20 13.51 1.23
N VAL A 215 -17.81 14.79 1.34
CA VAL A 215 -17.13 15.33 2.53
C VAL A 215 -18.14 16.06 3.44
N PRO A 216 -18.27 15.69 4.73
CA PRO A 216 -19.09 16.44 5.68
C PRO A 216 -18.58 17.87 5.89
N THR A 217 -19.49 18.82 6.04
CA THR A 217 -19.20 20.24 6.31
C THR A 217 -19.87 20.68 7.61
N GLY A 218 -19.23 21.62 8.33
CA GLY A 218 -19.76 22.16 9.59
C GLY A 218 -19.83 21.18 10.77
N ASP A 219 -19.16 20.03 10.69
CA ASP A 219 -19.11 19.03 11.76
C ASP A 219 -18.10 19.39 12.85
N LYS A 220 -18.33 18.86 14.06
CA LYS A 220 -17.47 19.14 15.23
C LYS A 220 -16.00 18.77 14.99
N ILE A 221 -15.75 17.68 14.24
CA ILE A 221 -14.39 17.26 13.87
C ILE A 221 -13.73 18.29 12.97
N GLY A 222 -14.44 18.86 11.98
CA GLY A 222 -13.91 19.94 11.14
C GLY A 222 -13.50 21.17 11.96
N THR A 223 -14.37 21.65 12.85
CA THR A 223 -14.06 22.79 13.74
C THR A 223 -12.88 22.50 14.67
N ALA A 224 -12.78 21.30 15.23
CA ALA A 224 -11.66 20.93 16.10
C ALA A 224 -10.35 20.72 15.32
N ALA A 225 -10.43 20.23 14.07
CA ALA A 225 -9.27 20.07 13.20
C ALA A 225 -8.65 21.42 12.81
N LYS A 226 -9.46 22.47 12.67
CA LYS A 226 -8.94 23.84 12.56
C LYS A 226 -8.08 24.23 13.76
N ALA A 227 -8.62 24.10 14.98
CA ALA A 227 -7.90 24.46 16.20
C ALA A 227 -6.61 23.64 16.40
N LEU A 228 -6.62 22.35 16.03
CA LEU A 228 -5.40 21.53 15.94
C LEU A 228 -4.40 22.13 14.96
N SER A 229 -4.83 22.38 13.72
CA SER A 229 -3.96 22.79 12.61
C SER A 229 -3.33 24.16 12.86
N ASP A 230 -4.08 25.12 13.38
CA ASP A 230 -3.55 26.43 13.77
C ASP A 230 -2.47 26.30 14.86
N ALA A 231 -2.60 25.33 15.78
CA ALA A 231 -1.64 25.07 16.85
C ALA A 231 -0.42 24.21 16.43
N SER A 232 -0.56 23.32 15.43
CA SER A 232 0.50 22.38 15.02
C SER A 232 1.19 22.70 13.70
N TYR A 233 0.66 23.62 12.89
CA TYR A 233 1.32 24.05 11.65
C TYR A 233 2.70 24.74 11.84
N PRO A 234 3.00 25.44 12.95
CA PRO A 234 4.36 25.86 13.26
C PRO A 234 5.34 24.69 13.30
N PHE A 235 5.07 23.69 14.16
CA PHE A 235 5.82 22.43 14.25
C PHE A 235 5.90 21.67 12.91
N LEU A 236 4.81 21.63 12.12
CA LEU A 236 4.80 20.95 10.81
C LEU A 236 5.85 21.50 9.84
N LYS A 237 6.14 22.81 9.89
CA LYS A 237 7.15 23.47 9.03
C LYS A 237 8.60 23.20 9.47
N GLU A 238 8.80 22.74 10.71
CA GLU A 238 10.12 22.45 11.28
C GLU A 238 10.57 21.02 11.00
N VAL A 239 9.62 20.12 10.75
CA VAL A 239 9.90 18.73 10.34
C VAL A 239 10.65 18.70 9.01
N ASP A 240 11.80 18.02 8.98
CA ASP A 240 12.55 17.75 7.74
C ASP A 240 11.90 16.62 6.94
N TRP A 241 10.87 16.94 6.16
CA TRP A 241 10.14 16.00 5.31
C TRP A 241 10.99 15.33 4.22
N LEU A 242 12.21 15.82 3.97
CA LEU A 242 13.14 15.30 2.97
C LEU A 242 14.22 14.39 3.58
N SER A 243 14.16 14.15 4.89
CA SER A 243 15.13 13.33 5.61
C SER A 243 15.05 11.84 5.27
N ASP A 244 16.19 11.15 5.26
CA ASP A 244 16.25 9.69 5.14
C ASP A 244 16.06 8.97 6.50
N VAL A 245 15.87 9.73 7.59
CA VAL A 245 15.69 9.20 8.95
C VAL A 245 14.46 8.28 9.07
N TYR A 246 13.43 8.54 8.26
CA TYR A 246 12.20 7.75 8.22
C TYR A 246 12.37 6.36 7.56
N LEU A 247 13.52 6.13 6.91
CA LEU A 247 13.88 4.83 6.30
C LEU A 247 14.88 4.04 7.17
N LYS A 248 15.18 4.50 8.39
CA LYS A 248 16.00 3.71 9.34
C LYS A 248 15.13 2.63 9.99
N PRO A 249 15.65 1.39 10.15
CA PRO A 249 14.90 0.33 10.81
C PRO A 249 14.65 0.69 12.29
N LEU A 250 13.54 0.16 12.82
CA LEU A 250 13.27 0.24 14.27
C LEU A 250 14.34 -0.56 15.04
N PRO A 251 14.93 0.00 16.11
CA PRO A 251 15.87 -0.73 16.97
C PRO A 251 15.28 -2.05 17.47
N ASP A 252 16.13 -3.08 17.56
CA ASP A 252 15.86 -4.39 18.17
C ASP A 252 14.52 -5.04 17.77
N THR A 253 14.08 -4.80 16.53
CA THR A 253 12.79 -5.22 16.00
C THR A 253 12.96 -5.97 14.68
N THR A 254 12.36 -7.16 14.60
CA THR A 254 12.42 -8.04 13.42
C THR A 254 11.25 -7.81 12.47
N ALA A 255 11.40 -8.13 11.18
CA ALA A 255 10.32 -8.00 10.19
C ALA A 255 9.00 -8.69 10.62
N PRO A 256 8.99 -9.92 11.20
CA PRO A 256 7.76 -10.52 11.74
C PRO A 256 7.14 -9.75 12.92
N LYS A 257 7.95 -9.07 13.75
CA LYS A 257 7.45 -8.21 14.84
C LYS A 257 6.83 -6.93 14.29
N VAL A 258 7.43 -6.31 13.27
CA VAL A 258 6.84 -5.16 12.54
C VAL A 258 5.54 -5.57 11.84
N MET A 259 5.53 -6.72 11.14
CA MET A 259 4.37 -7.19 10.39
C MET A 259 3.13 -7.36 11.28
N LYS A 260 3.29 -7.85 12.52
CA LYS A 260 2.19 -7.95 13.50
C LYS A 260 1.61 -6.59 13.92
N ALA A 261 2.38 -5.52 13.91
CA ALA A 261 1.88 -4.17 14.17
C ALA A 261 1.22 -3.56 12.92
N ILE A 262 1.79 -3.82 11.73
CA ILE A 262 1.19 -3.44 10.44
C ILE A 262 -0.17 -4.13 10.24
N ASP A 263 -0.30 -5.40 10.64
CA ASP A 263 -1.55 -6.16 10.59
C ASP A 263 -2.70 -5.43 11.31
N LYS A 264 -2.45 -4.83 12.47
CA LYS A 264 -3.46 -4.02 13.18
C LYS A 264 -3.88 -2.78 12.40
N MET A 265 -2.96 -2.15 11.68
CA MET A 265 -3.28 -1.01 10.80
C MET A 265 -4.10 -1.45 9.58
N ILE A 266 -3.83 -2.65 9.02
CA ILE A 266 -4.62 -3.26 7.94
C ILE A 266 -6.05 -3.59 8.42
N VAL A 267 -6.18 -4.20 9.61
CA VAL A 267 -7.49 -4.49 10.25
C VAL A 267 -8.27 -3.21 10.56
N MET A 268 -7.60 -2.15 11.03
CA MET A 268 -8.25 -0.85 11.22
C MET A 268 -8.73 -0.27 9.88
N GLY A 269 -7.91 -0.35 8.83
CA GLY A 269 -8.25 0.12 7.48
C GLY A 269 -9.44 -0.61 6.85
N SER A 270 -9.59 -1.93 7.06
CA SER A 270 -10.75 -2.69 6.54
C SER A 270 -12.06 -2.42 7.30
N GLN A 271 -11.97 -1.86 8.51
CA GLN A 271 -13.13 -1.47 9.31
C GLN A 271 -13.59 -0.03 9.08
N MET A 272 -12.72 0.85 8.58
CA MET A 272 -13.05 2.25 8.32
C MET A 272 -14.14 2.43 7.26
N ASP A 273 -14.86 3.56 7.35
CA ASP A 273 -15.82 3.97 6.33
C ASP A 273 -15.12 4.26 5.00
N GLY A 274 -15.51 3.54 3.95
CA GLY A 274 -14.87 3.61 2.63
C GLY A 274 -15.00 4.96 1.92
N ASN A 275 -16.07 5.72 2.17
CA ASN A 275 -16.21 7.08 1.63
C ASN A 275 -15.31 8.06 2.38
N LEU A 276 -15.18 7.92 3.71
CA LEU A 276 -14.28 8.75 4.50
C LEU A 276 -12.80 8.43 4.22
N LEU A 277 -12.43 7.16 3.99
CA LEU A 277 -11.10 6.77 3.50
C LEU A 277 -10.78 7.43 2.15
N LYS A 278 -11.72 7.39 1.21
CA LYS A 278 -11.59 8.07 -0.08
C LYS A 278 -11.44 9.59 0.09
N ALA A 279 -12.25 10.23 0.94
CA ALA A 279 -12.13 11.65 1.25
C ALA A 279 -10.75 12.01 1.85
N ALA A 280 -10.20 11.16 2.72
CA ALA A 280 -8.86 11.35 3.26
C ALA A 280 -7.77 11.20 2.19
N ALA A 281 -7.89 10.25 1.26
CA ALA A 281 -7.00 10.12 0.11
C ALA A 281 -7.07 11.35 -0.81
N GLU A 282 -8.28 11.81 -1.17
CA GLU A 282 -8.48 13.03 -1.97
C GLU A 282 -7.89 14.28 -1.29
N ALA A 283 -7.99 14.40 0.05
CA ALA A 283 -7.38 15.48 0.81
C ALA A 283 -5.84 15.44 0.77
N HIS A 284 -5.22 14.25 0.90
CA HIS A 284 -3.76 14.12 0.79
C HIS A 284 -3.26 14.41 -0.63
N HIS A 285 -3.97 13.95 -1.67
CA HIS A 285 -3.66 14.30 -3.07
C HIS A 285 -3.66 15.82 -3.28
N LYS A 286 -4.68 16.52 -2.75
CA LYS A 286 -4.74 17.99 -2.79
C LYS A 286 -3.57 18.63 -2.02
N ALA A 287 -3.23 18.11 -0.85
CA ALA A 287 -2.12 18.60 -0.02
C ALA A 287 -0.76 18.45 -0.69
N ILE A 288 -0.51 17.33 -1.40
CA ILE A 288 0.70 17.13 -2.20
C ILE A 288 0.78 18.16 -3.34
N GLY A 289 -0.37 18.53 -3.92
CA GLY A 289 -0.46 19.59 -4.93
C GLY A 289 -0.05 21.00 -4.46
N SER A 290 0.10 21.24 -3.15
CA SER A 290 0.49 22.54 -2.58
C SER A 290 1.80 22.54 -1.79
N VAL A 291 2.61 21.47 -1.87
CA VAL A 291 3.89 21.42 -1.13
C VAL A 291 4.92 22.41 -1.67
N ASP A 292 5.65 23.03 -0.75
CA ASP A 292 6.80 23.88 -1.05
C ASP A 292 8.08 23.08 -1.37
N ALA A 293 9.20 23.78 -1.57
CA ALA A 293 10.50 23.18 -1.85
C ALA A 293 11.07 22.32 -0.70
N LYS A 294 10.50 22.41 0.52
CA LYS A 294 10.83 21.58 1.68
C LYS A 294 9.86 20.40 1.86
N GLY A 295 8.84 20.27 1.02
CA GLY A 295 7.79 19.26 1.15
C GLY A 295 6.64 19.65 2.08
N VAL A 296 6.56 20.91 2.52
CA VAL A 296 5.52 21.37 3.45
C VAL A 296 4.29 21.84 2.68
N THR A 297 3.14 21.21 2.93
CA THR A 297 1.84 21.56 2.34
C THR A 297 1.28 22.88 2.89
N SER A 298 0.29 23.47 2.21
CA SER A 298 -0.39 24.69 2.68
C SER A 298 -1.15 24.47 4.00
N ALA A 299 -1.30 25.52 4.82
CA ALA A 299 -2.04 25.45 6.08
C ALA A 299 -3.52 25.02 5.90
N ALA A 300 -4.17 25.46 4.81
CA ALA A 300 -5.55 25.11 4.51
C ALA A 300 -5.69 23.63 4.10
N ASP A 301 -4.69 23.07 3.41
CA ASP A 301 -4.68 21.66 3.04
C ASP A 301 -4.33 20.77 4.24
N TYR A 302 -3.45 21.23 5.12
CA TYR A 302 -3.18 20.57 6.40
C TYR A 302 -4.44 20.51 7.28
N GLU A 303 -5.23 21.59 7.34
CA GLU A 303 -6.53 21.61 8.02
C GLU A 303 -7.51 20.59 7.43
N ALA A 304 -7.62 20.54 6.10
CA ALA A 304 -8.47 19.57 5.41
C ALA A 304 -8.04 18.10 5.67
N VAL A 305 -6.73 17.83 5.67
CA VAL A 305 -6.15 16.52 6.00
C VAL A 305 -6.45 16.13 7.44
N ASN A 306 -6.22 17.00 8.43
CA ASN A 306 -6.52 16.74 9.83
C ASN A 306 -8.02 16.45 10.06
N ALA A 307 -8.90 17.21 9.38
CA ALA A 307 -10.34 16.99 9.45
C ALA A 307 -10.76 15.63 8.86
N ALA A 308 -10.17 15.24 7.72
CA ALA A 308 -10.42 13.93 7.11
C ALA A 308 -9.89 12.77 7.97
N ILE A 309 -8.69 12.90 8.54
CA ILE A 309 -8.09 11.92 9.46
C ILE A 309 -8.98 11.73 10.71
N GLY A 310 -9.44 12.83 11.32
CA GLY A 310 -10.36 12.75 12.46
C GLY A 310 -11.64 11.95 12.16
N ARG A 311 -12.22 12.14 10.96
CA ARG A 311 -13.43 11.43 10.54
C ARG A 311 -13.20 9.94 10.29
N ILE A 312 -12.08 9.54 9.67
CA ILE A 312 -11.79 8.10 9.51
C ILE A 312 -11.51 7.41 10.84
N VAL A 313 -10.83 8.08 11.79
CA VAL A 313 -10.61 7.54 13.15
C VAL A 313 -11.93 7.39 13.91
N ALA A 314 -12.84 8.37 13.80
CA ALA A 314 -14.18 8.30 14.37
C ALA A 314 -15.07 7.21 13.71
N SER A 315 -14.72 6.73 12.51
CA SER A 315 -15.54 5.74 11.79
C SER A 315 -15.41 4.30 12.30
N VAL A 316 -14.41 4.01 13.15
CA VAL A 316 -14.14 2.68 13.73
C VAL A 316 -14.22 2.69 15.25
N PRO A 317 -14.49 1.55 15.91
CA PRO A 317 -14.53 1.45 17.37
C PRO A 317 -13.22 1.88 18.04
N LYS A 318 -13.34 2.48 19.23
CA LYS A 318 -12.19 2.89 20.06
C LYS A 318 -11.18 1.76 20.29
N ALA A 319 -11.67 0.53 20.48
CA ALA A 319 -10.82 -0.65 20.68
C ALA A 319 -9.88 -0.89 19.48
N THR A 320 -10.38 -0.79 18.24
CA THR A 320 -9.60 -0.95 17.02
C THR A 320 -8.45 0.07 16.92
N VAL A 321 -8.71 1.33 17.32
CA VAL A 321 -7.67 2.38 17.37
C VAL A 321 -6.62 2.08 18.46
N MET A 322 -7.06 1.60 19.62
CA MET A 322 -6.15 1.24 20.71
C MET A 322 -5.31 0.00 20.40
N ASP A 323 -5.83 -0.97 19.63
CA ASP A 323 -5.07 -2.13 19.14
C ASP A 323 -3.87 -1.71 18.29
N VAL A 324 -4.06 -0.72 17.42
CA VAL A 324 -2.96 -0.10 16.64
C VAL A 324 -1.98 0.61 17.56
N TYR A 325 -2.45 1.49 18.44
CA TYR A 325 -1.60 2.25 19.36
C TYR A 325 -0.73 1.34 20.24
N ASN A 326 -1.34 0.34 20.89
CA ASN A 326 -0.65 -0.59 21.77
C ASN A 326 0.38 -1.44 21.01
N SER A 327 0.06 -1.86 19.79
CA SER A 327 0.99 -2.65 18.96
C SER A 327 2.18 -1.81 18.48
N MET A 328 1.95 -0.55 18.10
CA MET A 328 3.03 0.38 17.74
C MET A 328 3.89 0.74 18.95
N ALA A 329 3.29 0.99 20.13
CA ALA A 329 4.02 1.25 21.37
C ALA A 329 4.93 0.08 21.80
N GLY A 330 4.59 -1.17 21.44
CA GLY A 330 5.45 -2.35 21.66
C GLY A 330 6.64 -2.50 20.71
N ILE A 331 6.75 -1.65 19.68
CA ILE A 331 7.84 -1.69 18.67
C ILE A 331 8.58 -0.36 18.49
N VAL A 332 8.03 0.77 18.94
CA VAL A 332 8.66 2.09 18.87
C VAL A 332 9.40 2.37 20.17
N ASP A 333 10.73 2.29 20.12
CA ASP A 333 11.59 2.66 21.25
C ASP A 333 11.51 4.17 21.60
N GLY A 334 11.68 4.49 22.89
CA GLY A 334 11.61 5.86 23.40
C GLY A 334 12.67 6.82 22.83
N SER A 335 13.80 6.32 22.33
CA SER A 335 14.78 7.14 21.62
C SER A 335 14.25 7.73 20.31
N ILE A 336 13.25 7.08 19.67
CA ILE A 336 12.70 7.56 18.40
C ILE A 336 11.91 8.87 18.59
N PRO A 337 10.88 8.97 19.46
CA PRO A 337 10.24 10.25 19.77
C PRO A 337 11.22 11.31 20.26
N ASN A 338 12.19 10.94 21.11
CA ASN A 338 13.19 11.88 21.62
C ASN A 338 14.09 12.46 20.51
N ASN A 339 14.52 11.64 19.55
CA ASN A 339 15.30 12.07 18.38
C ASN A 339 14.46 12.88 17.38
N MET A 340 13.14 12.67 17.29
CA MET A 340 12.27 13.54 16.49
C MET A 340 12.07 14.89 17.19
N PHE A 341 11.80 14.89 18.49
CA PHE A 341 11.61 16.10 19.31
C PHE A 341 12.87 16.98 19.35
N SER A 342 14.07 16.40 19.35
CA SER A 342 15.33 17.16 19.34
C SER A 342 15.65 17.89 18.02
N LYS A 343 14.83 17.69 16.96
CA LYS A 343 15.01 18.29 15.63
C LYS A 343 14.08 19.48 15.36
N VAL A 344 13.19 19.79 16.30
CA VAL A 344 12.15 20.82 16.19
C VAL A 344 12.22 21.76 17.40
N ASN A 345 11.44 22.85 17.38
CA ASN A 345 11.28 23.72 18.53
C ASN A 345 10.44 23.01 19.60
N PRO A 346 10.94 22.85 20.85
CA PRO A 346 10.24 22.14 21.91
C PRO A 346 8.92 22.83 22.31
N LEU A 347 8.80 24.16 22.13
CA LEU A 347 7.58 24.91 22.45
C LEU A 347 6.48 24.63 21.42
N ASP A 348 6.82 24.66 20.13
CA ASP A 348 5.87 24.42 19.04
C ASP A 348 5.43 22.94 19.03
N ALA A 349 6.35 22.01 19.31
CA ALA A 349 6.03 20.59 19.50
C ALA A 349 5.10 20.36 20.72
N ALA A 350 5.31 21.07 21.84
CA ALA A 350 4.42 20.99 23.01
C ALA A 350 3.03 21.61 22.73
N ALA A 351 2.98 22.71 21.96
CA ALA A 351 1.73 23.32 21.50
C ALA A 351 0.95 22.37 20.58
N ALA A 352 1.63 21.75 19.61
CA ALA A 352 1.06 20.74 18.72
C ALA A 352 0.51 19.53 19.52
N ALA A 353 1.26 19.01 20.48
CA ALA A 353 0.82 17.90 21.33
C ALA A 353 -0.42 18.27 22.18
N LYS A 354 -0.46 19.48 22.75
CA LYS A 354 -1.64 19.99 23.48
C LYS A 354 -2.87 20.13 22.57
N GLY A 355 -2.67 20.65 21.34
CA GLY A 355 -3.70 20.70 20.31
C GLY A 355 -4.24 19.31 19.98
N PHE A 356 -3.35 18.34 19.75
CA PHE A 356 -3.71 16.94 19.50
C PHE A 356 -4.50 16.32 20.66
N TYR A 357 -4.05 16.50 21.89
CA TYR A 357 -4.75 15.98 23.07
C TYR A 357 -6.13 16.60 23.27
N THR A 358 -6.38 17.81 22.77
CA THR A 358 -7.71 18.44 22.77
C THR A 358 -8.58 17.90 21.61
N PHE A 359 -8.00 17.78 20.42
CA PHE A 359 -8.67 17.28 19.21
C PHE A 359 -9.18 15.85 19.37
N LYS A 360 -8.36 14.94 19.94
CA LYS A 360 -8.73 13.53 20.12
C LYS A 360 -9.98 13.32 20.98
N ASP A 361 -10.33 14.25 21.88
CA ASP A 361 -11.56 14.14 22.67
C ASP A 361 -12.81 14.45 21.85
N VAL A 362 -12.72 15.35 20.86
CA VAL A 362 -13.81 15.62 19.90
C VAL A 362 -13.98 14.43 18.94
N VAL A 363 -12.88 13.83 18.50
CA VAL A 363 -12.90 12.59 17.71
C VAL A 363 -13.52 11.44 18.50
N ALA A 364 -13.09 11.22 19.75
CA ALA A 364 -13.62 10.17 20.62
C ALA A 364 -15.11 10.37 20.95
N ALA A 365 -15.55 11.61 21.18
CA ALA A 365 -16.97 11.93 21.39
C ALA A 365 -17.84 11.78 20.12
N SER A 366 -17.21 11.61 18.95
CA SER A 366 -17.88 11.39 17.66
C SER A 366 -17.66 9.96 17.13
N GLN A 367 -16.99 9.11 17.91
CA GLN A 367 -16.57 7.77 17.49
C GLN A 367 -17.72 6.76 17.56
N ARG A 368 -17.80 5.86 16.57
CA ARG A 368 -18.77 4.77 16.51
C ARG A 368 -18.46 3.61 17.46
#